data_AF-A0A926HM72-F1
#
_entry.id   AF-A0A926HM72-F1
#
_cell.length_a   1.000
_cell.length_b   1.000
_cell.length_c   1.000
_cell.angle_alpha   90.00
_cell.angle_beta   90.00
_cell.angle_gamma   90.00
#
_symmetry.space_group_name_H-M   'P 1'
#
loop_
_entity.id
_entity.type
_entity.pdbx_description
1 polymer ?
#
loop_
_entity_poly.entity_id
_entity_poly.type
_entity_poly.pdbx_seq_one_letter_code
_entity_poly.pdbx_strand_id
1 'polypeptide(L)'
;MDKRKLDTISLLSKLSLFIIILLLFGFSWGEFKRASKLGISGINDDENMVSPYYKTGNTAIGQHLFQTKCQRCHIPYREFTGPDLIAVKDRWPDSTNLYKWIRNSQGYLQETNDPYATSLYKKYNSVMPAFPELSDADITQILYYVSP
;
A
#
# COMPACT_ATOMS: atom_id res chain seq x y z
N MET A 1 -20.27 6.49 64.23
CA MET A 1 -19.75 5.81 63.02
C MET A 1 -18.23 5.89 63.08
N ASP A 2 -17.51 4.77 63.22
CA ASP A 2 -16.04 4.76 63.43
C ASP A 2 -15.33 5.15 62.12
N LYS A 3 -14.44 6.16 62.16
CA LYS A 3 -13.67 6.62 61.01
C LYS A 3 -12.89 5.48 60.34
N ARG A 4 -12.42 4.50 61.13
CA ARG A 4 -11.74 3.30 60.61
C ARG A 4 -12.65 2.41 59.74
N LYS A 5 -13.96 2.40 60.01
CA LYS A 5 -14.93 1.69 59.15
C LYS A 5 -15.18 2.44 57.84
N LEU A 6 -15.13 3.78 57.86
CA LEU A 6 -15.30 4.58 56.63
C LEU A 6 -14.06 4.47 55.72
N ASP A 7 -12.86 4.45 56.31
CA ASP A 7 -11.60 4.31 55.56
C ASP A 7 -11.46 2.92 54.94
N THR A 8 -11.87 1.87 55.65
CA THR A 8 -11.88 0.49 55.12
C THR A 8 -12.90 0.32 53.99
N ILE A 9 -14.09 0.92 54.09
CA ILE A 9 -15.07 0.91 52.99
C ILE A 9 -14.55 1.67 51.76
N SER A 10 -13.90 2.82 51.97
CA SER A 10 -13.28 3.61 50.89
C SER A 10 -12.14 2.87 50.20
N LEU A 11 -11.30 2.17 50.97
CA LEU A 11 -10.19 1.38 50.44
C LEU A 11 -10.68 0.16 49.66
N LEU A 12 -11.68 -0.56 50.17
CA LEU A 12 -12.29 -1.71 49.48
C LEU A 12 -13.00 -1.30 48.18
N SER A 13 -13.66 -0.14 48.17
CA SER A 13 -14.28 0.43 46.97
C SER A 13 -13.25 0.78 45.90
N LYS A 14 -12.13 1.43 46.27
CA LYS A 14 -11.04 1.77 45.35
C LYS A 14 -10.32 0.54 44.81
N LEU A 15 -10.10 -0.49 45.63
CA LEU A 15 -9.49 -1.75 45.20
C LEU A 15 -10.38 -2.49 44.20
N SER A 16 -11.70 -2.51 44.45
CA SER A 16 -12.70 -3.09 43.54
C SER A 16 -12.74 -2.35 42.19
N LEU A 17 -12.73 -1.02 42.20
CA LEU A 17 -12.71 -0.23 40.97
C LEU A 17 -11.43 -0.46 40.15
N PHE A 18 -10.28 -0.60 40.81
CA PHE A 18 -9.00 -0.84 40.15
C PHE A 18 -8.93 -2.23 39.50
N ILE A 19 -9.52 -3.25 40.14
CA ILE A 19 -9.63 -4.61 39.58
C ILE A 19 -10.57 -4.62 38.36
N ILE A 20 -11.70 -3.88 38.41
CA ILE A 20 -12.63 -3.75 37.28
C ILE A 20 -11.95 -3.04 36.10
N ILE A 21 -11.17 -1.98 36.36
CA ILE A 21 -10.37 -1.28 35.33
C ILE A 21 -9.29 -2.23 34.76
N LEU A 22 -8.61 -3.03 35.58
CA LEU A 22 -7.66 -4.03 35.10
C LEU A 22 -8.32 -5.13 34.27
N LEU A 23 -9.55 -5.53 34.57
CA LEU A 23 -10.31 -6.49 33.75
C LEU A 23 -10.83 -5.88 32.45
N LEU A 24 -11.22 -4.60 32.46
CA LEU A 24 -11.70 -3.89 31.26
C LEU A 24 -10.55 -3.44 30.33
N PHE A 25 -9.40 -3.05 30.87
CA PHE A 25 -8.22 -2.64 30.08
C PHE A 25 -7.24 -3.78 29.81
N GLY A 26 -7.16 -4.79 30.69
CA GLY A 26 -6.26 -5.94 30.54
C GLY A 26 -6.71 -6.99 29.53
N PHE A 27 -7.99 -6.97 29.12
CA PHE A 27 -8.50 -7.85 28.05
C PHE A 27 -8.11 -7.38 26.63
N SER A 28 -7.62 -6.15 26.48
CA SER A 28 -7.31 -5.56 25.16
C SER A 28 -5.87 -5.81 24.67
N TRP A 29 -4.96 -6.31 25.53
CA TRP A 29 -3.56 -6.54 25.11
C TRP A 29 -3.27 -7.98 24.63
N GLY A 30 -4.21 -8.92 24.81
CA GLY A 30 -4.00 -10.36 24.54
C GLY A 30 -4.55 -10.89 23.21
N GLU A 31 -5.62 -10.30 22.67
CA GLU A 31 -6.33 -10.84 21.49
C GLU A 31 -5.91 -10.19 20.15
N PHE A 32 -5.16 -9.08 20.17
CA PHE A 32 -4.69 -8.44 18.93
C PHE A 32 -3.69 -9.32 18.16
N LYS A 33 -3.06 -10.32 18.79
CA LYS A 33 -2.16 -11.26 18.13
C LYS A 33 -2.86 -12.43 17.42
N ARG A 34 -4.19 -12.58 17.54
CA ARG A 34 -4.94 -13.67 16.90
C ARG A 34 -5.86 -13.22 15.76
N ALA A 35 -6.26 -11.94 15.73
CA ALA A 35 -6.98 -11.36 14.58
C ALA A 35 -6.09 -11.14 13.34
N SER A 36 -4.77 -11.18 13.48
CA SER A 36 -3.80 -11.05 12.39
C SER A 36 -3.75 -12.26 11.44
N LYS A 37 -4.23 -13.43 11.86
CA LYS A 37 -4.11 -14.66 11.05
C LYS A 37 -5.22 -14.85 10.00
N LEU A 38 -6.21 -13.97 9.95
CA LEU A 38 -7.30 -14.02 8.96
C LEU A 38 -7.59 -12.68 8.25
N GLY A 39 -6.71 -11.70 8.35
CA GLY A 39 -6.87 -10.45 7.60
C GLY A 39 -5.74 -9.48 7.85
N ILE A 40 -4.77 -9.46 6.94
CA ILE A 40 -3.75 -8.42 6.78
C ILE A 40 -2.89 -8.20 8.04
N SER A 41 -1.97 -9.12 8.30
CA SER A 41 -0.74 -8.79 9.03
C SER A 41 0.46 -9.08 8.14
N GLY A 42 1.05 -8.04 7.59
CA GLY A 42 2.21 -8.18 6.71
C GLY A 42 2.64 -6.88 6.06
N ILE A 43 2.67 -5.78 6.81
CA ILE A 43 3.55 -4.65 6.50
C ILE A 43 4.33 -4.41 7.78
N ASN A 44 5.30 -5.29 8.03
CA ASN A 44 6.43 -4.95 8.86
C ASN A 44 7.60 -4.81 7.88
N ASP A 45 8.29 -3.69 8.01
CA ASP A 45 9.37 -3.21 7.17
C ASP A 45 10.66 -4.03 7.40
N ASP A 46 10.56 -5.36 7.28
CA ASP A 46 11.72 -6.25 7.24
C ASP A 46 12.19 -6.37 5.78
N GLU A 47 13.09 -5.46 5.43
CA GLU A 47 13.76 -5.34 4.13
C GLU A 47 14.44 -6.65 3.64
N ASN A 48 14.56 -7.68 4.49
CA ASN A 48 15.24 -8.93 4.15
C ASN A 48 14.37 -10.20 4.15
N MET A 49 13.04 -10.08 4.19
CA MET A 49 12.13 -11.19 3.87
C MET A 49 11.33 -10.92 2.59
N VAL A 50 12.03 -10.69 1.47
CA VAL A 50 11.41 -10.78 0.14
C VAL A 50 11.03 -12.24 -0.08
N SER A 51 9.82 -12.60 0.34
CA SER A 51 9.23 -13.89 0.00
C SER A 51 9.35 -14.06 -1.52
N PRO A 52 9.76 -15.25 -2.02
CA PRO A 52 9.90 -15.49 -3.46
C PRO A 52 8.62 -15.13 -4.24
N TYR A 53 7.46 -15.10 -3.55
CA TYR A 53 6.20 -14.66 -4.09
C TYR A 53 6.13 -13.18 -4.50
N TYR A 54 6.89 -12.28 -3.87
CA TYR A 54 6.94 -10.85 -4.23
C TYR A 54 7.94 -10.56 -5.36
N LYS A 55 8.83 -11.51 -5.67
CA LYS A 55 9.69 -11.46 -6.86
C LYS A 55 8.98 -12.01 -8.10
N THR A 56 8.09 -12.98 -7.89
CA THR A 56 7.08 -13.37 -8.89
C THR A 56 5.88 -12.44 -8.80
N GLY A 57 5.04 -12.41 -9.83
CA GLY A 57 3.83 -11.62 -9.79
C GLY A 57 2.81 -12.13 -8.78
N ASN A 58 2.31 -11.24 -7.93
CA ASN A 58 1.22 -11.40 -6.99
C ASN A 58 0.07 -10.48 -7.42
N THR A 59 -0.93 -11.08 -8.04
CA THR A 59 -2.12 -10.38 -8.56
C THR A 59 -2.83 -9.56 -7.48
N ALA A 60 -2.88 -10.01 -6.22
CA ALA A 60 -3.58 -9.28 -5.16
C ALA A 60 -2.85 -8.01 -4.71
N ILE A 61 -1.52 -8.05 -4.56
CA ILE A 61 -0.71 -6.86 -4.25
C ILE A 61 -0.75 -5.88 -5.43
N GLY A 62 -0.53 -6.39 -6.64
CA GLY A 62 -0.59 -5.58 -7.86
C GLY A 62 -1.93 -4.90 -8.05
N GLN A 63 -3.02 -5.63 -7.81
CA GLN A 63 -4.38 -5.09 -7.84
C GLN A 63 -4.56 -3.96 -6.83
N HIS A 64 -4.15 -4.16 -5.56
CA HIS A 64 -4.29 -3.15 -4.52
C HIS A 64 -3.54 -1.86 -4.89
N LEU A 65 -2.26 -1.99 -5.26
CA LEU A 65 -1.43 -0.85 -5.68
C LEU A 65 -2.04 -0.13 -6.89
N PHE A 66 -2.51 -0.87 -7.89
CA PHE A 66 -3.15 -0.30 -9.07
C PHE A 66 -4.42 0.47 -8.71
N GLN A 67 -5.29 -0.10 -7.89
CA GLN A 67 -6.54 0.54 -7.45
C GLN A 67 -6.27 1.84 -6.69
N THR A 68 -5.25 1.85 -5.83
CA THR A 68 -4.92 3.03 -5.02
C THR A 68 -4.21 4.12 -5.81
N LYS A 69 -3.32 3.77 -6.74
CA LYS A 69 -2.39 4.73 -7.37
C LYS A 69 -2.72 5.05 -8.83
N CYS A 70 -3.31 4.11 -9.57
CA CYS A 70 -3.37 4.16 -11.04
C CYS A 70 -4.79 4.19 -11.62
N GLN A 71 -5.75 3.51 -10.97
CA GLN A 71 -7.10 3.25 -11.49
C GLN A 71 -7.89 4.53 -11.79
N ARG A 72 -7.56 5.66 -11.15
CA ARG A 72 -8.21 6.95 -11.42
C ARG A 72 -8.08 7.41 -12.87
N CYS A 73 -7.01 7.01 -13.56
CA CYS A 73 -6.71 7.44 -14.92
C CYS A 73 -6.57 6.29 -15.91
N HIS A 74 -6.24 5.08 -15.45
CA HIS A 74 -6.05 3.91 -16.29
C HIS A 74 -7.10 2.85 -16.03
N ILE A 75 -7.57 2.24 -17.12
CA ILE A 75 -8.48 1.10 -17.09
C ILE A 75 -7.85 0.01 -17.97
N PRO A 76 -7.57 -1.19 -17.45
CA PRO A 76 -7.11 -2.29 -18.30
C PRO A 76 -8.12 -2.56 -19.42
N TYR A 77 -7.63 -2.85 -20.63
CA TYR A 77 -8.40 -3.16 -21.83
C TYR A 77 -9.13 -2.00 -22.51
N ARG A 78 -8.92 -0.74 -22.09
CA ARG A 78 -9.47 0.42 -22.82
C ARG A 78 -8.73 1.72 -22.55
N GLU A 79 -8.79 2.65 -23.50
CA GLU A 79 -8.34 4.02 -23.28
C GLU A 79 -9.31 4.79 -22.35
N PHE A 80 -8.74 5.70 -21.55
CA PHE A 80 -9.48 6.61 -20.68
C PHE A 80 -8.73 7.96 -20.59
N THR A 81 -8.53 8.53 -19.40
CA THR A 81 -7.63 9.67 -19.20
C THR A 81 -6.18 9.32 -19.58
N GLY A 82 -5.78 8.06 -19.40
CA GLY A 82 -4.53 7.50 -19.89
C GLY A 82 -4.72 6.35 -20.89
N PRO A 83 -3.63 5.83 -21.47
CA PRO A 83 -3.66 4.68 -22.37
C PRO A 83 -4.14 3.40 -21.69
N ASP A 84 -4.63 2.47 -22.50
CA ASP A 84 -4.77 1.06 -22.12
C ASP A 84 -3.40 0.50 -21.70
N LEU A 85 -3.37 -0.29 -20.64
CA LEU A 85 -2.17 -0.88 -20.07
C LEU A 85 -1.89 -2.32 -20.51
N ILE A 86 -2.77 -2.94 -21.29
CA ILE A 86 -2.52 -4.27 -21.84
C ILE A 86 -1.28 -4.26 -22.73
N ALA A 87 -0.38 -5.24 -22.54
CA ALA A 87 0.88 -5.35 -23.27
C ALA A 87 1.77 -4.09 -23.14
N VAL A 88 1.65 -3.33 -22.04
CA VAL A 88 2.44 -2.10 -21.86
C VAL A 88 3.94 -2.38 -21.89
N LYS A 89 4.39 -3.54 -21.39
CA LYS A 89 5.81 -3.92 -21.38
C LYS A 89 6.38 -3.99 -22.80
N ASP A 90 5.59 -4.46 -23.77
CA ASP A 90 6.04 -4.64 -25.15
C ASP A 90 6.12 -3.33 -25.93
N ARG A 91 5.45 -2.27 -25.46
CA ARG A 91 5.49 -0.94 -26.07
C ARG A 91 6.73 -0.15 -25.71
N TRP A 92 7.48 -0.58 -24.71
CA TRP A 92 8.71 0.07 -24.28
C TRP A 92 9.90 -0.79 -24.70
N PRO A 93 10.87 -0.24 -25.48
CA PRO A 93 12.04 -1.00 -25.92
C PRO A 93 12.91 -1.52 -24.76
N ASP A 94 12.89 -0.80 -23.64
CA ASP A 94 13.59 -1.14 -22.41
C ASP A 94 12.63 -0.99 -21.24
N SER A 95 12.45 -2.07 -20.46
CA SER A 95 11.58 -2.07 -19.28
C SER A 95 12.04 -1.07 -18.22
N THR A 96 13.33 -0.77 -18.13
CA THR A 96 13.84 0.23 -17.17
C THR A 96 13.30 1.63 -17.45
N ASN A 97 13.06 1.96 -18.72
CA ASN A 97 12.45 3.23 -19.12
C ASN A 97 10.98 3.31 -18.69
N LEU A 98 10.23 2.21 -18.82
CA LEU A 98 8.86 2.11 -18.30
C LEU A 98 8.83 2.33 -16.78
N TYR A 99 9.78 1.76 -16.03
CA TYR A 99 9.83 1.91 -14.58
C TYR A 99 10.15 3.36 -14.18
N LYS A 100 11.11 4.01 -14.86
CA LYS A 100 11.40 5.43 -14.66
C LYS A 100 10.19 6.32 -15.00
N TRP A 101 9.51 6.03 -16.10
CA TRP A 101 8.29 6.73 -16.51
C TRP A 101 7.19 6.61 -15.45
N ILE A 102 6.95 5.40 -14.92
CA ILE A 102 5.95 5.17 -13.87
C ILE A 102 6.29 5.95 -12.61
N ARG A 103 7.56 6.04 -12.22
CA ARG A 103 7.98 6.83 -11.04
C ARG A 103 7.83 8.33 -11.25
N ASN A 104 8.24 8.84 -12.41
CA ASN A 104 8.21 10.27 -12.67
C ASN A 104 8.19 10.54 -14.19
N SER A 105 6.99 10.56 -14.77
CA SER A 105 6.80 10.81 -16.20
C SER A 105 7.37 12.17 -16.66
N GLN A 106 7.21 13.22 -15.85
CA GLN A 106 7.68 14.56 -16.20
C GLN A 106 9.20 14.66 -16.13
N GLY A 107 9.83 14.07 -15.11
CA GLY A 107 11.29 13.96 -15.04
C GLY A 107 11.85 13.16 -16.20
N TYR A 108 11.25 12.01 -16.52
CA TYR A 108 11.66 11.19 -17.66
C TYR A 108 11.61 11.96 -18.98
N LEU A 109 10.54 12.72 -19.24
CA LEU A 109 10.43 13.57 -20.45
C LEU A 109 11.55 14.61 -20.53
N GLN A 110 11.81 15.30 -19.41
CA GLN A 110 12.81 16.37 -19.36
C GLN A 110 14.23 15.83 -19.56
N GLU A 111 14.54 14.66 -19.00
CA GLU A 111 15.88 14.07 -19.05
C GLU A 111 16.20 13.39 -20.38
N THR A 112 15.21 12.72 -20.99
CA THR A 112 15.46 11.84 -22.14
C THR A 112 15.03 12.43 -23.48
N ASN A 113 14.01 13.30 -23.48
CA ASN A 113 13.31 13.73 -24.69
C ASN A 113 12.87 12.54 -25.58
N ASP A 114 12.51 11.41 -24.96
CA ASP A 114 12.10 10.17 -25.63
C ASP A 114 10.91 10.41 -26.56
N PRO A 115 10.99 10.05 -27.86
CA PRO A 115 9.93 10.33 -28.83
C PRO A 115 8.60 9.65 -28.52
N TYR A 116 8.64 8.41 -28.00
CA TYR A 116 7.44 7.66 -27.67
C TYR A 116 6.75 8.27 -26.46
N ALA A 117 7.49 8.52 -25.38
CA ALA A 117 6.99 9.19 -24.18
C ALA A 117 6.42 10.59 -24.49
N THR A 118 7.09 11.35 -25.35
CA THR A 118 6.64 12.67 -25.81
C THR A 118 5.33 12.57 -26.59
N SER A 119 5.19 11.56 -27.45
CA SER A 119 3.96 11.31 -28.21
C SER A 119 2.78 10.94 -27.29
N LEU A 120 3.03 10.13 -26.25
CA LEU A 120 2.03 9.79 -25.23
C LEU A 120 1.56 11.04 -24.50
N TYR A 121 2.48 11.87 -24.02
CA TYR A 121 2.15 13.11 -23.31
C TYR A 121 1.28 14.04 -24.18
N LYS A 122 1.64 14.22 -25.46
CA LYS A 122 0.87 15.01 -26.42
C LYS A 122 -0.52 14.43 -26.69
N LYS A 123 -0.64 13.09 -26.82
CA LYS A 123 -1.91 12.42 -27.11
C LYS A 123 -2.92 12.54 -25.97
N TYR A 124 -2.50 12.30 -24.73
CA TYR A 124 -3.40 12.28 -23.57
C TYR A 124 -3.54 13.65 -22.89
N ASN A 125 -2.63 14.59 -23.18
CA ASN A 125 -2.62 15.96 -22.64
C ASN A 125 -2.91 16.02 -21.13
N SER A 126 -2.41 15.02 -20.40
CA SER A 126 -2.66 14.80 -18.98
C SER A 126 -1.34 14.48 -18.30
N VAL A 127 -1.16 15.03 -17.10
CA VAL A 127 0.06 14.81 -16.30
C VAL A 127 -0.16 13.59 -15.41
N MET A 128 0.64 12.55 -15.60
CA MET A 128 0.70 11.42 -14.67
C MET A 128 1.43 11.88 -13.41
N PRO A 129 0.82 11.75 -12.20
CA PRO A 129 1.48 12.10 -10.94
C PRO A 129 2.80 11.34 -10.76
N ALA A 130 3.71 11.94 -10.00
CA ALA A 130 4.94 11.25 -9.60
C ALA A 130 4.66 10.27 -8.46
N PHE A 131 5.32 9.12 -8.50
CA PHE A 131 5.25 8.05 -7.51
C PHE A 131 6.67 7.63 -7.08
N PRO A 132 7.48 8.55 -6.51
CA PRO A 132 8.86 8.26 -6.10
C PRO A 132 8.96 7.21 -5.00
N GLU A 133 7.86 6.96 -4.28
CA GLU A 133 7.78 5.94 -3.24
C GLU A 133 7.69 4.51 -3.77
N LEU A 134 7.34 4.31 -5.06
CA LEU A 134 7.18 2.97 -5.61
C LEU A 134 8.55 2.31 -5.87
N SER A 135 8.77 1.19 -5.18
CA SER A 135 9.93 0.32 -5.41
C SER A 135 9.82 -0.39 -6.77
N ASP A 136 10.92 -0.97 -7.26
CA ASP A 136 10.89 -1.76 -8.51
C ASP A 136 9.94 -2.95 -8.36
N ALA A 137 9.89 -3.52 -7.17
CA ALA A 137 9.03 -4.64 -6.90
C ALA A 137 7.56 -4.22 -6.91
N ASP A 138 7.17 -3.08 -6.33
CA ASP A 138 5.80 -2.55 -6.43
C ASP A 138 5.37 -2.34 -7.88
N ILE A 139 6.24 -1.73 -8.70
CA ILE A 139 5.98 -1.53 -10.13
C ILE A 139 5.84 -2.87 -10.84
N THR A 140 6.68 -3.85 -10.51
CA THR A 140 6.58 -5.21 -11.06
C THR A 140 5.23 -5.84 -10.72
N GLN A 141 4.75 -5.68 -9.48
CA GLN A 141 3.44 -6.18 -9.05
C GLN A 141 2.29 -5.51 -9.81
N ILE A 142 2.33 -4.19 -9.95
CA ILE A 142 1.34 -3.43 -10.73
C ILE A 142 1.32 -3.94 -12.18
N LEU A 143 2.49 -4.02 -12.81
CA LEU A 143 2.64 -4.44 -14.21
C LEU A 143 2.21 -5.89 -14.43
N TYR A 144 2.40 -6.77 -13.44
CA TYR A 144 1.90 -8.13 -13.49
C TYR A 144 0.36 -8.20 -13.42
N TYR A 145 -0.27 -7.33 -12.62
CA TYR A 145 -1.73 -7.28 -12.53
C TYR A 145 -2.39 -6.74 -13.81
N VAL A 146 -1.86 -5.65 -14.39
CA VAL A 146 -2.49 -4.97 -15.53
C VAL A 146 -2.12 -5.54 -16.89
N SER A 147 -1.03 -6.28 -16.97
CA SER A 147 -0.52 -6.89 -18.19
C SER A 147 0.11 -8.26 -17.85
N PRO A 148 -0.75 -9.23 -17.46
CA PRO A 148 -0.31 -10.60 -17.16
C PRO A 148 0.25 -11.31 -18.39
#